data_AF-A0A793CMI9-F1
#
_entry.id   AF-A0A793CMI9-F1
#
_cell.length_a   1.000
_cell.length_b   1.000
_cell.length_c   1.000
_cell.angle_alpha   90.00
_cell.angle_beta   90.00
_cell.angle_gamma   90.00
#
_symmetry.space_group_name_H-M   'P 1'
#
loop_
_entity.id
_entity.type
_entity.pdbx_description
1 polymer ?
#
loop_
_entity_poly.entity_id
_entity_poly.type
_entity_poly.pdbx_seq_one_letter_code
_entity_poly.pdbx_strand_id
1 'polypeptide(L)'
;WRYYHKPAGGDSVNKNIAEAVVSDAGATGGKALQLNKPENHIWFLEHDAAGQGAELLKKGGRVSVRFKLPGSLVPNQFALGIYWQLSSLPEGVTLSGEGNDMLMSFFLQTDTTNLNAMHHRKPNAKLDTFGVFDNGWHTLAFEFAGNNSIQVTPVLDEKRGAAFTLVKSPASGAVDKLQLTDISKSATYTLLIDSIAVEVNSTDTAA
;
A
#
# COMPACT_ATOMS: atom_id res chain seq x y z
N TRP A 1 9.25 -4.38 10.99
CA TRP A 1 7.79 -4.38 10.77
C TRP A 1 7.07 -4.73 12.05
N ARG A 2 5.96 -4.05 12.34
CA ARG A 2 5.04 -4.37 13.44
C ARG A 2 3.74 -4.87 12.85
N TYR A 3 3.33 -6.09 13.21
CA TYR A 3 2.06 -6.68 12.78
C TYR A 3 1.09 -6.75 13.97
N TYR A 4 -0.14 -6.27 13.79
CA TYR A 4 -1.19 -6.34 14.80
C TYR A 4 -2.59 -6.29 14.16
N HIS A 5 -3.62 -6.60 14.94
CA HIS A 5 -5.00 -6.33 14.56
C HIS A 5 -5.75 -5.63 15.69
N LYS A 6 -6.81 -4.88 15.37
CA LYS A 6 -7.55 -4.08 16.34
C LYS A 6 -9.07 -4.19 16.11
N PRO A 7 -9.89 -4.40 17.15
CA PRO A 7 -11.35 -4.36 17.06
C PRO A 7 -11.89 -2.92 17.02
N ALA A 8 -13.21 -2.76 16.85
CA ALA A 8 -13.87 -1.45 16.86
C ALA A 8 -13.70 -0.67 18.17
N GLY A 9 -13.76 -1.37 19.30
CA GLY A 9 -13.45 -0.86 20.63
C GLY A 9 -12.59 -1.89 21.33
N GLY A 10 -11.40 -1.50 21.77
CA GLY A 10 -10.42 -2.38 22.38
C GLY A 10 -9.00 -2.09 21.89
N ASP A 11 -8.05 -2.72 22.58
CA ASP A 11 -6.63 -2.52 22.36
C ASP A 11 -6.13 -3.30 21.13
N SER A 12 -5.00 -2.83 20.60
CA SER A 12 -4.29 -3.54 19.54
C SER A 12 -3.73 -4.87 20.05
N VAL A 13 -3.98 -5.95 19.31
CA VAL A 13 -3.41 -7.27 19.57
C VAL A 13 -2.20 -7.46 18.66
N ASN A 14 -1.00 -7.35 19.23
CA ASN A 14 0.23 -7.59 18.49
C ASN A 14 0.34 -9.06 18.06
N LYS A 15 0.91 -9.28 16.89
CA LYS A 15 1.14 -10.61 16.31
C LYS A 15 2.61 -10.82 16.06
N ASN A 16 3.06 -12.05 16.31
CA ASN A 16 4.38 -12.49 15.90
C ASN A 16 4.36 -12.74 14.39
N ILE A 17 5.20 -12.00 13.65
CA ILE A 17 5.28 -12.14 12.19
C ILE A 17 5.70 -13.56 11.80
N ALA A 18 6.60 -14.19 12.55
CA ALA A 18 7.10 -15.52 12.23
C ALA A 18 6.00 -16.59 12.24
N GLU A 19 5.00 -16.44 13.12
CA GLU A 19 3.85 -17.35 13.22
C GLU A 19 2.85 -17.18 12.07
N ALA A 20 2.89 -16.05 11.38
CA ALA A 20 2.05 -15.77 10.23
C ALA A 20 2.70 -16.16 8.89
N VAL A 21 3.94 -16.69 8.91
CA VAL A 21 4.63 -17.15 7.70
C VAL A 21 4.09 -18.52 7.29
N VAL A 22 3.68 -18.63 6.02
CA VAL A 22 3.20 -19.86 5.39
C VAL A 22 4.11 -20.28 4.23
N SER A 23 4.02 -21.54 3.82
CA SER A 23 4.67 -22.00 2.59
C SER A 23 3.80 -21.66 1.38
N ASP A 24 4.40 -21.07 0.35
CA ASP A 24 3.80 -20.90 -0.97
C ASP A 24 4.90 -21.03 -2.02
N ALA A 25 4.78 -22.02 -2.91
CA ALA A 25 5.83 -22.34 -3.88
C ALA A 25 6.09 -21.22 -4.92
N GLY A 26 5.14 -20.29 -5.11
CA GLY A 26 5.30 -19.14 -6.00
C GLY A 26 5.94 -17.91 -5.34
N ALA A 27 6.13 -17.95 -4.01
CA ALA A 27 6.81 -16.91 -3.27
C ALA A 27 8.33 -17.05 -3.36
N THR A 28 9.06 -15.95 -3.17
CA THR A 28 10.52 -15.96 -3.15
C THR A 28 11.00 -16.78 -1.96
N GLY A 29 11.83 -17.80 -2.21
CA GLY A 29 12.25 -18.73 -1.15
C GLY A 29 11.14 -19.65 -0.61
N GLY A 30 9.99 -19.73 -1.29
CA GLY A 30 8.90 -20.64 -0.96
C GLY A 30 8.09 -20.26 0.29
N LYS A 31 8.19 -19.01 0.75
CA LYS A 31 7.55 -18.51 1.98
C LYS A 31 6.85 -17.18 1.74
N ALA A 32 5.68 -17.00 2.35
CA ALA A 32 4.92 -15.75 2.31
C ALA A 32 4.37 -15.41 3.69
N LEU A 33 4.19 -14.12 3.97
CA LEU A 33 3.46 -13.65 5.14
C LEU A 33 1.96 -13.68 4.85
N GLN A 34 1.20 -14.47 5.60
CA GLN A 34 -0.26 -14.51 5.50
C GLN A 34 -0.88 -13.52 6.48
N LEU A 35 -1.54 -12.50 5.94
CA LEU A 35 -2.26 -11.49 6.71
C LEU A 35 -3.75 -11.79 6.68
N ASN A 36 -4.32 -11.98 7.87
CA ASN A 36 -5.73 -12.22 8.09
C ASN A 36 -6.16 -11.58 9.41
N LYS A 37 -7.46 -11.65 9.69
CA LYS A 37 -8.02 -11.05 10.91
C LYS A 37 -9.20 -11.87 11.44
N PRO A 38 -9.49 -11.79 12.74
CA PRO A 38 -10.81 -12.17 13.26
C PRO A 38 -11.91 -11.25 12.72
N GLU A 39 -13.15 -11.71 12.78
CA GLU A 39 -14.32 -10.89 12.40
C GLU A 39 -14.36 -9.57 13.18
N ASN A 40 -14.76 -8.47 12.52
CA ASN A 40 -14.87 -7.14 13.11
C ASN A 40 -13.55 -6.48 13.56
N HIS A 41 -12.40 -7.06 13.23
CA HIS A 41 -11.10 -6.42 13.39
C HIS A 41 -10.62 -5.75 12.11
N ILE A 42 -9.56 -4.96 12.19
CA ILE A 42 -8.73 -4.50 11.06
C ILE A 42 -7.31 -4.94 11.37
N TRP A 43 -6.58 -5.48 10.39
CA TRP A 43 -5.16 -5.77 10.56
C TRP A 43 -4.29 -4.61 10.05
N PHE A 44 -3.10 -4.50 10.64
CA PHE A 44 -2.11 -3.47 10.32
C PHE A 44 -0.72 -4.07 10.29
N LEU A 45 0.04 -3.71 9.26
CA LEU A 45 1.45 -4.01 9.13
C LEU A 45 2.20 -2.69 8.94
N GLU A 46 2.97 -2.27 9.93
CA GLU A 46 3.63 -0.97 9.96
C GLU A 46 5.15 -1.09 9.88
N HIS A 47 5.76 -0.23 9.06
CA HIS A 47 7.19 -0.03 9.01
C HIS A 47 7.50 1.40 9.45
N ASP A 48 8.41 1.50 10.42
CA ASP A 48 9.00 2.79 10.76
C ASP A 48 9.90 3.22 9.61
N ALA A 49 9.46 4.25 8.90
CA ALA A 49 10.07 4.76 7.69
C ALA A 49 10.31 6.27 7.83
N ALA A 50 10.51 6.74 9.06
CA ALA A 50 10.67 8.16 9.36
C ALA A 50 11.73 8.80 8.46
N GLY A 51 11.39 9.95 7.85
CA GLY A 51 12.24 10.66 6.91
C GLY A 51 12.28 10.10 5.49
N GLN A 52 12.09 8.78 5.28
CA GLN A 52 12.14 8.19 3.93
C GLN A 52 11.06 8.74 3.01
N GLY A 53 9.88 9.09 3.53
CA GLY A 53 8.80 9.66 2.74
C GLY A 53 9.14 11.02 2.13
N ALA A 54 9.79 11.90 2.90
CA ALA A 54 10.31 13.17 2.39
C ALA A 54 11.44 12.94 1.38
N GLU A 55 12.30 11.95 1.62
CA GLU A 55 13.39 11.62 0.71
C GLU A 55 12.91 11.01 -0.61
N LEU A 56 11.80 10.26 -0.63
CA LEU A 56 11.14 9.81 -1.87
C LEU A 56 10.68 11.00 -2.73
N LEU A 57 10.09 12.03 -2.12
CA LEU A 57 9.72 13.25 -2.86
C LEU A 57 10.95 13.98 -3.40
N LYS A 58 12.01 14.10 -2.60
CA LYS A 58 13.24 14.82 -3.01
C LYS A 58 14.06 14.09 -4.07
N LYS A 59 14.29 12.79 -3.89
CA LYS A 59 15.25 11.99 -4.69
C LYS A 59 14.57 11.07 -5.69
N GLY A 60 13.29 10.83 -5.52
CA GLY A 60 12.57 9.80 -6.26
C GLY A 60 12.88 8.42 -5.71
N GLY A 61 12.26 7.42 -6.32
CA GLY A 61 12.40 6.04 -5.90
C GLY A 61 11.14 5.23 -6.14
N ARG A 62 11.00 4.14 -5.39
CA ARG A 62 9.94 3.16 -5.58
C ARG A 62 9.45 2.65 -4.23
N VAL A 63 8.13 2.54 -4.08
CA VAL A 63 7.52 1.70 -3.04
C VAL A 63 6.83 0.55 -3.74
N SER A 64 7.15 -0.69 -3.36
CA SER A 64 6.60 -1.89 -4.01
C SER A 64 6.11 -2.94 -3.01
N VAL A 65 5.12 -3.71 -3.43
CA VAL A 65 4.60 -4.89 -2.73
C VAL A 65 4.35 -6.01 -3.73
N ARG A 66 4.86 -7.21 -3.44
CA ARG A 66 4.53 -8.43 -4.18
C ARG A 66 3.55 -9.25 -3.34
N PHE A 67 2.38 -9.54 -3.90
CA PHE A 67 1.25 -10.08 -3.14
C PHE A 67 0.44 -11.11 -3.94
N LYS A 68 -0.39 -11.87 -3.23
CA LYS A 68 -1.35 -12.82 -3.81
C LYS A 68 -2.64 -12.84 -2.99
N LEU A 69 -3.77 -13.00 -3.67
CA LEU A 69 -5.11 -13.04 -3.08
C LEU A 69 -5.74 -14.42 -3.27
N PRO A 70 -5.54 -15.37 -2.34
CA PRO A 70 -6.24 -16.64 -2.41
C PRO A 70 -7.75 -16.45 -2.18
N GLY A 71 -8.58 -17.12 -2.98
CA GLY A 71 -10.02 -17.19 -2.76
C GLY A 71 -10.82 -17.12 -4.05
N SER A 72 -12.06 -16.66 -3.91
CA SER A 72 -12.98 -16.41 -5.03
C SER A 72 -13.29 -14.91 -5.10
N LEU A 73 -13.55 -14.41 -6.31
CA LEU A 73 -13.98 -13.04 -6.52
C LEU A 73 -15.25 -12.72 -5.74
N VAL A 74 -15.20 -11.66 -4.94
CA VAL A 74 -16.35 -11.03 -4.28
C VAL A 74 -16.43 -9.56 -4.73
N PRO A 75 -17.57 -9.10 -5.28
CA PRO A 75 -17.69 -7.72 -5.73
C PRO A 75 -17.47 -6.70 -4.61
N ASN A 76 -16.71 -5.64 -4.91
CA ASN A 76 -16.43 -4.51 -4.02
C ASN A 76 -15.65 -4.85 -2.74
N GLN A 77 -15.04 -6.04 -2.67
CA GLN A 77 -14.28 -6.46 -1.51
C GLN A 77 -12.87 -5.85 -1.51
N PHE A 78 -12.45 -5.30 -0.37
CA PHE A 78 -11.10 -4.76 -0.20
C PHE A 78 -10.07 -5.88 -0.01
N ALA A 79 -8.87 -5.67 -0.55
CA ALA A 79 -7.74 -6.57 -0.43
C ALA A 79 -6.59 -5.98 0.38
N LEU A 80 -6.18 -4.76 0.06
CA LEU A 80 -5.03 -4.09 0.67
C LEU A 80 -5.22 -2.58 0.62
N GLY A 81 -4.90 -1.87 1.69
CA GLY A 81 -4.67 -0.43 1.74
C GLY A 81 -3.20 -0.16 2.05
N ILE A 82 -2.63 0.85 1.40
CA ILE A 82 -1.26 1.31 1.58
C ILE A 82 -1.32 2.81 1.90
N TYR A 83 -1.03 3.13 3.14
CA TYR A 83 -1.15 4.46 3.70
C TYR A 83 0.18 4.94 4.24
N TRP A 84 0.55 6.18 3.92
CA TRP A 84 1.71 6.85 4.50
C TRP A 84 1.40 8.32 4.64
N GLN A 85 1.01 8.71 5.86
CA GLN A 85 0.76 10.10 6.21
C GLN A 85 2.07 10.78 6.56
N LEU A 86 2.28 12.01 6.08
CA LEU A 86 3.45 12.80 6.43
C LEU A 86 3.09 13.79 7.53
N SER A 87 3.96 13.93 8.53
CA SER A 87 3.83 14.99 9.54
C SER A 87 4.06 16.38 8.93
N SER A 88 4.88 16.45 7.88
CA SER A 88 5.19 17.66 7.13
C SER A 88 5.64 17.32 5.72
N LEU A 89 5.34 18.22 4.78
CA LEU A 89 5.84 18.15 3.41
C LEU A 89 7.19 18.88 3.29
N PRO A 90 8.07 18.50 2.33
CA PRO A 90 9.25 19.27 2.00
C PRO A 90 8.91 20.72 1.62
N GLU A 91 9.84 21.66 1.82
CA GLU A 91 9.65 23.06 1.44
C GLU A 91 9.26 23.21 -0.04
N GLY A 92 8.27 24.06 -0.31
CA GLY A 92 7.75 24.29 -1.66
C GLY A 92 6.80 23.20 -2.19
N VAL A 93 6.64 22.09 -1.47
CA VAL A 93 5.69 21.02 -1.84
C VAL A 93 4.34 21.29 -1.19
N THR A 94 3.28 21.27 -1.99
CA THR A 94 1.90 21.34 -1.48
C THR A 94 1.02 20.33 -2.20
N LEU A 95 0.12 19.70 -1.46
CA LEU A 95 -0.93 18.84 -2.01
C LEU A 95 -2.26 19.60 -2.05
N SER A 96 -2.95 19.56 -3.18
CA SER A 96 -4.27 20.18 -3.34
C SER A 96 -5.39 19.31 -2.74
N GLY A 97 -6.58 19.87 -2.55
CA GLY A 97 -7.75 19.16 -2.02
C GLY A 97 -7.93 19.29 -0.50
N GLU A 98 -8.78 18.44 0.07
CA GLU A 98 -9.12 18.42 1.51
C GLU A 98 -8.58 17.15 2.19
N GLY A 99 -8.24 17.27 3.48
CA GLY A 99 -7.81 16.14 4.31
C GLY A 99 -6.32 16.15 4.62
N ASN A 100 -5.75 14.96 4.81
CA ASN A 100 -4.38 14.75 5.28
C ASN A 100 -3.36 14.77 4.14
N ASP A 101 -2.15 15.23 4.45
CA ASP A 101 -1.01 15.11 3.55
C ASP A 101 -0.51 13.66 3.52
N MET A 102 -0.88 12.95 2.46
CA MET A 102 -0.56 11.54 2.27
C MET A 102 0.45 11.41 1.13
N LEU A 103 1.60 10.81 1.43
CA LEU A 103 2.52 10.35 0.38
C LEU A 103 1.92 9.16 -0.37
N MET A 104 1.22 8.30 0.36
CA MET A 104 0.51 7.14 -0.17
C MET A 104 -0.88 7.07 0.45
N SER A 105 -1.89 6.94 -0.38
CA SER A 105 -3.29 6.75 0.02
C SER A 105 -3.97 5.83 -0.97
N PHE A 106 -3.41 4.64 -1.15
CA PHE A 106 -3.82 3.73 -2.22
C PHE A 106 -4.49 2.49 -1.66
N PHE A 107 -5.38 1.88 -2.44
CA PHE A 107 -5.99 0.62 -2.05
C PHE A 107 -6.30 -0.29 -3.23
N LEU A 108 -6.42 -1.57 -2.95
CA LEU A 108 -6.84 -2.62 -3.85
C LEU A 108 -8.27 -3.05 -3.52
N GLN A 109 -9.11 -3.08 -4.55
CA GLN A 109 -10.51 -3.49 -4.43
C GLN A 109 -10.94 -4.20 -5.70
N THR A 110 -11.73 -5.27 -5.54
CA THR A 110 -12.34 -5.94 -6.69
C THR A 110 -13.60 -5.21 -7.14
N ASP A 111 -13.83 -5.16 -8.45
CA ASP A 111 -15.17 -4.89 -8.99
C ASP A 111 -15.91 -6.22 -9.26
N THR A 112 -16.86 -6.27 -10.20
CA THR A 112 -17.58 -7.50 -10.55
C THR A 112 -16.74 -8.47 -11.39
N THR A 113 -15.52 -8.11 -11.80
CA THR A 113 -14.67 -8.93 -12.67
C THR A 113 -13.18 -8.84 -12.30
N ASN A 114 -12.70 -7.64 -11.97
CA ASN A 114 -11.28 -7.30 -11.96
C ASN A 114 -10.78 -6.95 -10.56
N LEU A 115 -9.46 -7.07 -10.36
CA LEU A 115 -8.76 -6.42 -9.27
C LEU A 115 -8.25 -5.04 -9.71
N ASN A 116 -8.53 -4.00 -8.92
CA ASN A 116 -8.19 -2.62 -9.27
C ASN A 116 -7.30 -1.97 -8.23
N ALA A 117 -6.34 -1.15 -8.70
CA ALA A 117 -5.63 -0.20 -7.86
C ALA A 117 -6.34 1.14 -7.87
N MET A 118 -6.55 1.71 -6.69
CA MET A 118 -7.39 2.88 -6.46
C MET A 118 -6.62 3.91 -5.63
N HIS A 119 -6.91 5.19 -5.88
CA HIS A 119 -6.46 6.32 -5.09
C HIS A 119 -7.58 6.77 -4.16
N HIS A 120 -7.34 6.67 -2.86
CA HIS A 120 -8.20 7.14 -1.79
C HIS A 120 -8.12 8.66 -1.70
N ARG A 121 -8.91 9.34 -2.53
CA ARG A 121 -9.11 10.79 -2.54
C ARG A 121 -10.61 11.08 -2.59
N LYS A 122 -11.01 12.34 -2.67
CA LYS A 122 -12.43 12.71 -2.76
C LYS A 122 -12.76 13.25 -4.16
N PRO A 123 -13.59 12.55 -4.97
CA PRO A 123 -14.00 11.14 -4.84
C PRO A 123 -12.85 10.17 -5.12
N ASN A 124 -12.99 8.91 -4.70
CA ASN A 124 -12.01 7.85 -5.02
C ASN A 124 -11.82 7.74 -6.52
N ALA A 125 -10.60 7.41 -6.96
CA ALA A 125 -10.29 7.29 -8.38
C ALA A 125 -9.56 5.98 -8.69
N LYS A 126 -9.93 5.32 -9.77
CA LYS A 126 -9.18 4.17 -10.28
C LYS A 126 -7.86 4.67 -10.88
N LEU A 127 -6.76 4.01 -10.50
CA LEU A 127 -5.43 4.27 -11.04
C LEU A 127 -5.17 3.39 -12.25
N ASP A 128 -5.32 2.07 -12.09
CA ASP A 128 -5.26 1.06 -13.16
C ASP A 128 -5.88 -0.25 -12.62
N THR A 129 -5.81 -1.32 -13.41
CA THR A 129 -6.30 -2.66 -13.07
C THR A 129 -5.26 -3.74 -13.35
N PHE A 130 -5.26 -4.79 -12.53
CA PHE A 130 -4.51 -6.03 -12.79
C PHE A 130 -5.20 -6.91 -13.85
N GLY A 131 -6.41 -6.52 -14.28
CA GLY A 131 -7.28 -7.34 -15.13
C GLY A 131 -8.20 -8.24 -14.33
N VAL A 132 -8.66 -9.32 -14.97
CA VAL A 132 -9.59 -10.29 -14.37
C VAL A 132 -9.00 -10.82 -13.07
N PHE A 133 -9.80 -10.86 -12.01
CA PHE A 133 -9.35 -11.37 -10.73
C PHE A 133 -8.87 -12.82 -10.87
N ASP A 134 -7.66 -13.07 -10.38
CA ASP A 134 -7.09 -14.40 -10.26
C ASP A 134 -6.35 -14.56 -8.92
N ASN A 135 -5.83 -15.76 -8.69
CA ASN A 135 -5.15 -16.12 -7.46
C ASN A 135 -3.62 -16.20 -7.66
N GLY A 136 -3.10 -15.54 -8.69
CA GLY A 136 -1.70 -15.45 -9.03
C GLY A 136 -0.92 -14.49 -8.11
N TRP A 137 0.39 -14.49 -8.30
CA TRP A 137 1.26 -13.50 -7.68
C TRP A 137 1.30 -12.25 -8.55
N HIS A 138 0.98 -11.11 -7.94
CA HIS A 138 1.02 -9.79 -8.56
C HIS A 138 2.07 -8.91 -7.89
N THR A 139 2.54 -7.90 -8.63
CA THR A 139 3.41 -6.85 -8.10
C THR A 139 2.75 -5.50 -8.30
N LEU A 140 2.62 -4.73 -7.22
CA LEU A 140 2.22 -3.33 -7.26
C LEU A 140 3.41 -2.45 -6.87
N ALA A 141 3.65 -1.40 -7.62
CA ALA A 141 4.59 -0.37 -7.21
C ALA A 141 4.13 1.04 -7.55
N PHE A 142 4.72 2.01 -6.85
CA PHE A 142 4.55 3.43 -7.07
C PHE A 142 5.93 4.06 -7.22
N GLU A 143 6.19 4.62 -8.41
CA GLU A 143 7.43 5.31 -8.75
C GLU A 143 7.29 6.80 -8.50
N PHE A 144 8.20 7.35 -7.69
CA PHE A 144 8.31 8.77 -7.40
C PHE A 144 9.38 9.38 -8.29
N ALA A 145 9.04 10.48 -8.96
CA ALA A 145 9.94 11.12 -9.93
C ALA A 145 11.12 11.88 -9.28
N GLY A 146 11.04 12.21 -7.99
CA GLY A 146 12.04 13.03 -7.32
C GLY A 146 11.91 14.52 -7.64
N ASN A 147 12.91 15.31 -7.26
CA ASN A 147 12.94 16.77 -7.39
C ASN A 147 11.72 17.47 -6.79
N ASN A 148 11.25 16.98 -5.64
CA ASN A 148 10.04 17.45 -4.96
C ASN A 148 8.76 17.31 -5.81
N SER A 149 8.79 16.50 -6.87
CA SER A 149 7.62 16.21 -7.68
C SER A 149 6.62 15.37 -6.90
N ILE A 150 5.35 15.77 -6.99
CA ILE A 150 4.20 15.03 -6.47
C ILE A 150 3.53 14.19 -7.56
N GLN A 151 4.20 14.01 -8.71
CA GLN A 151 3.78 13.06 -9.73
C GLN A 151 4.28 11.67 -9.38
N VAL A 152 3.35 10.72 -9.33
CA VAL A 152 3.61 9.31 -9.03
C VAL A 152 3.12 8.45 -10.19
N THR A 153 3.89 7.43 -10.55
CA THR A 153 3.50 6.48 -11.61
C THR A 153 3.21 5.12 -10.99
N PRO A 154 2.00 4.57 -11.16
CA PRO A 154 1.69 3.21 -10.71
C PRO A 154 2.28 2.19 -11.70
N VAL A 155 2.77 1.07 -11.19
CA VAL A 155 3.24 -0.07 -11.99
C VAL A 155 2.57 -1.33 -11.46
N LEU A 156 1.77 -1.99 -12.29
CA LEU A 156 1.03 -3.21 -11.95
C LEU A 156 1.56 -4.32 -12.85
N ASP A 157 2.12 -5.39 -12.26
CA ASP A 157 2.73 -6.51 -13.00
C ASP A 157 3.64 -6.06 -14.15
N GLU A 158 4.61 -5.20 -13.81
CA GLU A 158 5.58 -4.59 -14.73
C GLU A 158 4.98 -3.60 -15.76
N LYS A 159 3.65 -3.57 -15.92
CA LYS A 159 2.97 -2.58 -16.76
C LYS A 159 2.95 -1.23 -16.05
N ARG A 160 3.68 -0.29 -16.63
CA ARG A 160 3.70 1.12 -16.21
C ARG A 160 2.39 1.82 -16.63
N GLY A 161 1.66 2.33 -15.66
CA GLY A 161 0.41 3.07 -15.86
C GLY A 161 0.63 4.56 -16.15
N ALA A 162 -0.46 5.32 -16.21
CA ALA A 162 -0.41 6.77 -16.36
C ALA A 162 0.01 7.44 -15.04
N ALA A 163 0.94 8.40 -15.11
CA ALA A 163 1.31 9.20 -13.96
C ALA A 163 0.14 10.04 -13.45
N PHE A 164 0.03 10.20 -12.14
CA PHE A 164 -0.99 11.00 -11.49
C PHE A 164 -0.38 11.92 -10.41
N THR A 165 -1.09 12.99 -10.10
CA THR A 165 -0.70 13.95 -9.06
C THR A 165 -1.22 13.48 -7.71
N LEU A 166 -0.36 13.46 -6.69
CA LEU A 166 -0.79 13.29 -5.31
C LEU A 166 -1.70 14.45 -4.89
N VAL A 167 -2.71 14.13 -4.08
CA VAL A 167 -3.64 15.11 -3.49
C VAL A 167 -3.88 14.74 -2.04
N LYS A 168 -4.43 15.68 -1.27
CA LYS A 168 -4.89 15.41 0.09
C LYS A 168 -5.95 14.31 0.10
N SER A 169 -5.95 13.53 1.16
CA SER A 169 -6.82 12.36 1.32
C SER A 169 -7.67 12.47 2.58
N PRO A 170 -8.95 12.04 2.55
CA PRO A 170 -9.73 11.87 3.77
C PRO A 170 -9.23 10.71 4.65
N ALA A 171 -8.39 9.83 4.12
CA ALA A 171 -7.80 8.73 4.89
C ALA A 171 -6.87 9.25 5.99
N SER A 172 -6.82 8.53 7.10
CA SER A 172 -5.77 8.68 8.11
C SER A 172 -4.87 7.46 8.09
N GLY A 173 -3.58 7.67 8.35
CA GLY A 173 -2.60 6.61 8.51
C GLY A 173 -1.73 6.86 9.74
N ALA A 174 -0.82 5.94 10.02
CA ALA A 174 0.24 6.22 10.98
C ALA A 174 1.17 7.31 10.41
N VAL A 175 1.32 8.41 11.17
CA VAL A 175 2.19 9.53 10.77
C VAL A 175 3.64 9.07 10.67
N ASP A 176 4.27 9.44 9.56
CA ASP A 176 5.66 9.12 9.18
C ASP A 176 6.00 7.63 9.14
N LYS A 177 4.99 6.78 8.97
CA LYS A 177 5.14 5.33 8.84
C LYS A 177 4.44 4.82 7.59
N LEU A 178 5.06 3.84 6.93
CA LEU A 178 4.37 3.05 5.92
C LEU A 178 3.46 2.06 6.64
N GLN A 179 2.16 2.16 6.38
CA GLN A 179 1.12 1.31 6.96
C GLN A 179 0.39 0.54 5.86
N LEU A 180 0.37 -0.78 5.97
CA LEU A 180 -0.50 -1.66 5.20
C LEU A 180 -1.66 -2.11 6.08
N THR A 181 -2.85 -2.26 5.50
CA THR A 181 -4.06 -2.69 6.21
C THR A 181 -5.08 -3.32 5.27
N ASP A 182 -6.07 -4.03 5.79
CA ASP A 182 -7.25 -4.43 5.02
C ASP A 182 -8.39 -3.41 5.05
N ILE A 183 -8.19 -2.24 5.66
CA ILE A 183 -9.07 -1.05 5.61
C ILE A 183 -10.36 -1.20 6.42
N SER A 184 -11.00 -2.37 6.38
CA SER A 184 -12.37 -2.57 6.83
C SER A 184 -12.50 -3.68 7.88
N LYS A 185 -13.44 -3.45 8.80
CA LYS A 185 -13.91 -4.45 9.77
C LYS A 185 -14.71 -5.57 9.13
N SER A 186 -15.35 -5.27 8.00
CA SER A 186 -16.04 -6.27 7.18
C SER A 186 -15.04 -7.27 6.60
N ALA A 187 -15.57 -8.38 6.08
CA ALA A 187 -14.75 -9.37 5.40
C ALA A 187 -13.93 -8.73 4.28
N THR A 188 -12.63 -9.04 4.24
CA THR A 188 -11.68 -8.65 3.21
C THR A 188 -10.97 -9.91 2.71
N TYR A 189 -10.23 -9.79 1.62
CA TYR A 189 -9.42 -10.93 1.17
C TYR A 189 -8.34 -11.27 2.21
N THR A 190 -8.06 -12.57 2.34
CA THR A 190 -6.77 -12.99 2.91
C THR A 190 -5.68 -12.53 1.96
N LEU A 191 -4.59 -11.97 2.50
CA LEU A 191 -3.49 -11.44 1.71
C LEU A 191 -2.23 -12.25 2.00
N LEU A 192 -1.58 -12.76 0.95
CA LEU A 192 -0.21 -13.24 1.04
C LEU A 192 0.73 -12.14 0.56
N ILE A 193 1.77 -11.84 1.34
CA ILE A 193 2.83 -10.91 0.98
C ILE A 193 4.14 -11.67 0.87
N ASP A 194 4.80 -11.53 -0.28
CA ASP A 194 6.17 -12.03 -0.50
C ASP A 194 7.19 -10.98 -0.05
N SER A 195 7.03 -9.74 -0.51
CA SER A 195 7.96 -8.67 -0.20
C SER A 195 7.27 -7.30 -0.17
N ILE A 196 7.86 -6.39 0.61
CA ILE A 196 7.55 -4.97 0.62
C ILE A 196 8.89 -4.23 0.61
N ALA A 197 9.07 -3.30 -0.32
CA ALA A 197 10.29 -2.52 -0.43
C ALA A 197 9.98 -1.02 -0.51
N VAL A 198 10.81 -0.23 0.17
CA VAL A 198 10.88 1.23 0.05
C VAL A 198 12.30 1.55 -0.39
N GLU A 199 12.43 1.98 -1.63
CA GLU A 199 13.71 2.22 -2.28
C GLU A 199 13.79 3.71 -2.62
N VAL A 200 14.71 4.43 -2.00
CA VAL A 200 14.98 5.83 -2.30
C VAL A 200 16.22 5.89 -3.18
N ASN A 201 16.16 6.65 -4.28
CA ASN A 201 17.31 6.78 -5.17
C ASN A 201 18.52 7.37 -4.41
N SER A 202 19.70 6.81 -4.64
CA SER A 202 20.95 7.39 -4.16
C SER A 202 21.26 8.68 -4.94
N THR A 203 21.84 9.67 -4.28
CA THR A 203 22.18 10.96 -4.89
C THR A 203 23.43 10.93 -5.78
N ASP A 204 23.93 9.75 -6.16
CA ASP A 204 25.05 9.63 -7.09
C ASP A 204 24.56 9.93 -8.51
N THR A 205 24.33 11.21 -8.75
CA THR A 205 24.50 11.76 -10.09
C THR A 205 26.00 11.81 -10.28
N ALA A 206 26.55 10.90 -11.09
CA ALA A 206 27.92 11.00 -11.55
C ALA A 206 28.14 12.41 -12.11
N ALA A 207 29.07 13.14 -11.48
CA ALA A 207 29.61 14.40 -11.97
C ALA A 207 30.50 14.16 -13.20
#